data_AF-A0A661JI06-F1
#
_entry.id   AF-A0A661JI06-F1
#
_cell.length_a   1.000
_cell.length_b   1.000
_cell.length_c   1.000
_cell.angle_alpha   90.00
_cell.angle_beta   90.00
_cell.angle_gamma   90.00
#
_symmetry.space_group_name_H-M   'P 1'
#
loop_
_entity.id
_entity.type
_entity.pdbx_description
1 polymer ?
#
loop_
_entity_poly.entity_id
_entity_poly.type
_entity_poly.pdbx_seq_one_letter_code
_entity_poly.pdbx_strand_id
1 'polypeptide(L)' 'FGWDYPQMEVQVLGEVSYKELRSGKVLFQGKEVPTVPLSSYVKARQIAETLKGWIKEGRFLLGKPQGRLPSQSS' A
#
# COMPACT_ATOMS: atom_id res chain seq x y z
N PHE A 1 4.01 -19.64 20.08
CA PHE A 1 4.57 -19.10 18.84
C PHE A 1 5.05 -20.27 18.00
N GLY A 2 4.35 -20.63 16.92
CA GLY A 2 4.84 -21.69 16.00
C GLY A 2 3.88 -22.85 15.70
N TRP A 3 2.57 -22.62 15.58
CA TRP A 3 1.65 -23.63 15.03
C TRP A 3 1.25 -23.36 13.57
N ASP A 4 1.36 -22.12 13.06
CA ASP A 4 0.93 -21.79 11.68
C ASP A 4 2.01 -21.92 10.59
N TYR A 5 3.27 -22.14 10.99
CA TYR A 5 4.42 -22.20 10.07
C TYR A 5 4.88 -23.62 9.66
N PRO A 6 4.00 -24.65 9.63
CA PRO A 6 4.18 -25.81 8.74
C PRO A 6 3.08 -26.00 7.67
N GLN A 7 1.85 -25.50 7.87
CA GLN A 7 0.69 -25.89 7.05
C GLN A 7 0.24 -24.89 5.95
N MET A 8 0.88 -23.73 5.78
CA MET A 8 0.53 -22.72 4.76
C MET A 8 -0.96 -22.28 4.76
N GLU A 9 -1.64 -22.30 5.90
CA GLU A 9 -2.98 -21.68 5.99
C GLU A 9 -2.80 -20.17 6.18
N VAL A 10 -2.96 -19.40 5.10
CA VAL A 10 -2.92 -17.93 5.14
C VAL A 10 -4.24 -17.43 5.75
N GLN A 11 -4.27 -17.24 7.06
CA GLN A 11 -5.40 -16.60 7.71
C GLN A 11 -5.30 -15.07 7.60
N VAL A 12 -6.34 -14.44 7.04
CA VAL A 12 -6.47 -12.97 7.07
C VAL A 12 -6.78 -12.56 8.51
N LEU A 13 -5.87 -11.81 9.12
CA LEU A 13 -5.99 -11.35 10.50
C LEU A 13 -7.02 -10.21 10.65
N GLY A 14 -7.19 -9.41 9.60
CA GLY A 14 -8.15 -8.31 9.52
C GLY A 14 -7.91 -7.45 8.28
N GLU A 15 -8.89 -6.63 7.93
CA GLU A 15 -8.78 -5.65 6.84
C GLU A 15 -8.51 -4.26 7.40
N VAL A 16 -7.63 -3.51 6.73
CA VAL A 16 -7.31 -2.13 7.09
C VAL A 16 -7.18 -1.30 5.82
N SER A 17 -7.57 -0.03 5.90
CA SER A 17 -7.37 0.90 4.80
C SER A 17 -5.90 1.34 4.72
N TYR A 18 -5.46 1.71 3.52
CA TYR A 18 -4.15 2.32 3.34
C TYR A 18 -3.98 3.60 4.18
N LYS A 19 -5.07 4.35 4.41
CA LYS A 19 -5.07 5.56 5.24
C LYS A 19 -4.69 5.22 6.69
N GLU A 20 -5.23 4.16 7.26
CA GLU A 20 -4.89 3.69 8.61
C GLU A 20 -3.44 3.27 8.68
N LEU A 21 -2.99 2.41 7.76
CA LEU A 21 -1.59 2.00 7.67
C LEU A 21 -0.64 3.21 7.58
N ARG A 22 -1.03 4.23 6.80
CA ARG A 22 -0.23 5.44 6.58
C ARG A 22 -0.21 6.38 7.78
N SER A 23 -1.22 6.33 8.65
CA SER A 23 -1.29 7.16 9.86
C SER A 23 -0.24 6.79 10.91
N GLY A 24 0.35 5.59 10.80
CA GLY A 24 1.35 5.07 11.74
C GLY A 24 0.76 4.21 12.85
N LYS A 25 -0.56 4.03 12.89
CA LYS A 25 -1.26 3.19 13.87
C LYS A 25 -2.54 2.60 13.28
N VAL A 26 -2.92 1.39 13.70
CA VAL A 26 -4.22 0.75 13.39
C VAL A 26 -4.88 0.23 14.67
N LEU A 27 -6.21 0.17 14.69
CA LEU A 27 -6.95 -0.53 15.74
C LEU A 27 -7.12 -1.99 15.34
N PHE A 28 -6.49 -2.90 16.06
CA PHE A 28 -6.57 -4.34 15.80
C PHE A 28 -7.02 -5.08 17.06
N GLN A 29 -8.16 -5.78 16.99
CA GLN A 29 -8.75 -6.50 18.13
C GLN A 29 -8.88 -5.64 19.41
N GLY A 30 -9.30 -4.39 19.25
CA GLY A 30 -9.45 -3.44 20.37
C GLY A 30 -8.14 -2.89 20.94
N LYS A 31 -6.99 -3.18 20.32
CA LYS A 31 -5.68 -2.65 20.69
C LYS A 31 -5.13 -1.74 19.61
N GLU A 32 -4.54 -0.63 20.02
CA GLU A 32 -3.81 0.25 19.12
C GLU A 32 -2.43 -0.36 18.81
N VAL A 33 -2.18 -0.67 17.55
CA VAL A 33 -0.93 -1.29 17.07
C VAL A 33 -0.20 -0.29 16.18
N PRO A 34 1.09 0.02 16.44
CA PRO A 34 1.87 0.89 15.57
C PRO A 34 2.15 0.23 14.22
N THR A 35 2.12 1.02 13.15
CA THR A 35 2.47 0.58 11.80
C THR A 35 3.73 1.27 11.32
N VAL A 36 4.52 0.54 10.52
CA VAL A 36 5.67 1.08 9.82
C VAL A 36 5.58 0.70 8.33
N PRO A 37 5.92 1.61 7.41
CA PRO A 37 5.96 1.27 6.00
C PRO A 37 7.12 0.30 5.72
N LEU A 38 6.89 -0.67 4.83
CA LEU A 38 7.91 -1.64 4.42
C LEU A 38 9.08 -0.98 3.68
N SER A 39 8.85 0.19 3.08
CA SER A 39 9.84 0.94 2.31
C SER A 39 9.87 2.42 2.70
N SER A 40 10.98 3.09 2.36
CA SER A 40 11.13 4.51 2.64
C SER A 40 10.15 5.33 1.81
N TYR A 41 9.21 5.98 2.50
CA TYR A 41 8.24 6.87 1.86
C TYR A 41 8.89 8.08 1.18
N VAL A 42 9.98 8.60 1.77
CA VAL A 42 10.74 9.73 1.19
C VAL A 42 11.34 9.32 -0.16
N LYS A 43 12.00 8.16 -0.22
CA LYS A 43 12.56 7.64 -1.47
C LYS A 43 11.47 7.34 -2.49
N ALA A 44 10.35 6.74 -2.07
CA ALA A 44 9.22 6.49 -2.97
C ALA A 44 8.69 7.79 -3.60
N ARG A 45 8.58 8.88 -2.83
CA ARG A 45 8.19 10.19 -3.37
C ARG A 45 9.20 10.78 -4.36
N GLN A 46 10.50 10.64 -4.08
CA GLN A 46 11.54 11.10 -5.00
C GLN A 46 11.44 10.40 -6.35
N ILE A 47 11.32 9.06 -6.34
CA ILE A 47 11.14 8.26 -7.55
C ILE A 47 9.87 8.67 -8.30
N ALA A 48 8.77 8.92 -7.60
CA ALA A 48 7.52 9.35 -8.20
C ALA A 48 7.65 10.71 -8.91
N GLU A 49 8.33 11.69 -8.31
CA GLU A 49 8.58 12.99 -8.96
C GLU A 49 9.54 12.86 -10.16
N THR A 50 10.55 12.01 -10.09
CA THR A 50 11.43 11.71 -11.24
C THR A 50 10.64 11.13 -12.42
N LEU A 51 9.81 10.11 -12.16
CA LEU A 51 8.99 9.48 -13.19
C LEU A 51 8.00 10.48 -13.82
N LYS A 52 7.38 11.32 -12.99
CA LYS A 52 6.51 12.42 -13.44
C LYS A 52 7.24 13.42 -14.33
N GLY A 53 8.52 13.71 -14.04
CA GLY A 53 9.38 14.51 -14.91
C GLY A 53 9.53 13.88 -16.29
N TRP A 54 9.89 12.60 -16.35
CA TRP A 54 10.02 11.88 -17.62
C TRP A 54 8.72 11.84 -18.43
N ILE A 55 7.58 11.71 -17.76
CA ILE A 55 6.26 11.78 -18.41
C ILE A 55 6.03 13.15 -19.05
N LYS A 56 6.27 14.24 -18.30
CA LYS A 56 6.07 15.61 -18.80
C LYS A 56 6.97 15.95 -19.98
N GLU A 57 8.19 15.41 -19.98
CA GLU A 57 9.17 15.65 -21.04
C GLU A 57 8.98 14.72 -22.26
N GLY A 58 8.00 13.82 -22.24
CA GLY A 58 7.77 12.86 -23.32
C GLY A 58 8.82 11.75 -23.41
N ARG A 59 9.73 11.65 -22.43
CA ARG A 59 10.74 10.57 -22.30
C ARG A 59 10.13 9.27 -21.78
N PHE A 60 8.95 9.35 -21.17
CA PHE A 60 8.15 8.21 -20.74
C PHE A 60 6.70 8.41 -21.18
N LEU A 61 6.13 7.45 -21.90
CA LEU A 61 4.78 7.55 -22.44
C LEU A 61 3.79 6.75 -21.59
N LEU A 62 2.65 7.35 -21.26
CA LEU A 62 1.57 6.66 -20.57
C LEU A 62 0.76 5.84 -21.58
N GLY A 63 0.45 4.59 -21.21
CA GLY A 63 -0.49 3.77 -21.96
C GLY A 63 -1.92 4.29 -21.86
N LYS A 64 -2.80 3.78 -22.71
CA LYS A 64 -4.24 4.03 -22.59
C LYS A 64 -4.75 3.59 -21.20
N PRO A 65 -5.69 4.32 -20.58
CA PRO A 65 -6.30 3.89 -19.32
C PRO A 65 -6.85 2.46 -19.43
N GLN A 66 -6.42 1.55 -18.56
CA GLN A 66 -6.80 0.13 -18.60
C GLN A 66 -8.15 -0.15 -17.91
N GLY A 67 -8.75 0.86 -17.29
CA GLY A 67 -10.03 0.75 -16.59
C GLY A 67 -10.14 1.80 -15.48
N ARG A 68 -11.36 1.98 -14.96
CA ARG A 68 -11.56 2.73 -13.72
C ARG A 68 -11.28 1.78 -12.55
N LEU A 69 -10.63 2.28 -11.51
CA LEU A 69 -10.53 1.55 -10.25
C LEU A 69 -11.96 1.29 -9.73
N PRO A 70 -12.24 0.11 -9.16
CA PRO A 70 -13.53 -0.16 -8.57
C PRO A 70 -13.84 0.91 -7.52
N SER A 71 -14.94 1.64 -7.70
CA SER A 71 -15.47 2.51 -6.66
C SER A 71 -16.07 1.62 -5.58
N GLN A 72 -15.67 1.77 -4.32
CA GLN A 72 -16.39 1.14 -3.21
C GLN A 72 -17.85 1.57 -3.28
N SER A 73 -18.74 0.63 -3.55
CA SER A 73 -20.15 0.73 -3.14
C SER A 73 -20.13 0.64 -1.62
N SER A 74 -20.68 1.65 -0.96
CA SER A 74 -20.88 1.66 0.50
C SER A 74 -21.72 0.48 0.98
#